data_AF-F1LLQ1-F1
#
_entry.id   AF-F1LLQ1-F1
#
_cell.length_a   1.000
_cell.length_b   1.000
_cell.length_c   1.000
_cell.angle_alpha   90.00
_cell.angle_beta   90.00
_cell.angle_gamma   90.00
#
_symmetry.space_group_name_H-M   'P 1'
#
loop_
_entity.id
_entity.type
_entity.pdbx_description
1 polymer ?
#
loop_
_entity_poly.entity_id
_entity_poly.type
_entity_poly.pdbx_seq_one_letter_code
_entity_poly.pdbx_strand_id
1 'polypeptide(L)'
;MLSKLKLYDTADDTNAYQQHHHHHHHHKYAPLEHLLNRGVPMFKQLNEAEVARAMISRYRRDLYERAECDVVIVGAGSAGLSCAYCLATRHPHLSIAIIEANVAPGGGAWLGGQLMSAMVVDKEMEPFLDELAVPYEEGGPNFVVVPHAALFTATLLAKVLAQPNVKLFNATAVEDLIIKRQQQSETGEGPGKSVQQQQHVVGVVTNWTLVALNHHSQSCMDPSTVMAKVVISATGHDGPMGAFCVKRLESMKMVPKLCGMGALDMTRAEAAVVENTREVVPGLIVAGMELAELDGASRMGPIFGGMMASGIKAAQLAAKKLNLV
;
A
#
# COMPACT_ATOMS: atom_id res chain seq x y z
N MET A 1 -51.44 10.85 -10.71
CA MET A 1 -50.84 9.55 -10.38
C MET A 1 -49.32 9.71 -10.27
N LEU A 2 -48.86 10.51 -9.31
CA LEU A 2 -47.45 10.78 -9.03
C LEU A 2 -47.31 10.87 -7.50
N SER A 3 -47.03 9.74 -6.86
CA SER A 3 -46.76 9.65 -5.43
C SER A 3 -45.27 9.87 -5.17
N LYS A 4 -45.01 10.94 -4.44
CA LYS A 4 -43.76 11.40 -3.81
C LYS A 4 -42.79 10.26 -3.44
N LEU A 5 -41.63 10.21 -4.10
CA LEU A 5 -40.41 9.67 -3.48
C LEU A 5 -39.97 10.67 -2.40
N LYS A 6 -40.02 10.27 -1.13
CA LYS A 6 -39.23 10.92 -0.08
C LYS A 6 -37.79 10.46 -0.23
N LEU A 7 -36.94 11.33 -0.73
CA LEU A 7 -35.49 11.21 -0.58
C LEU A 7 -35.20 11.31 0.93
N TYR A 8 -34.49 10.32 1.48
CA TYR A 8 -34.05 10.32 2.86
C TYR A 8 -33.10 11.49 3.09
N ASP A 9 -33.48 12.34 4.03
CA ASP A 9 -32.71 13.48 4.53
C ASP A 9 -31.42 12.96 5.20
N THR A 10 -30.26 13.46 4.79
CA THR A 10 -28.92 12.98 5.18
C THR A 10 -28.36 13.70 6.41
N ALA A 11 -29.22 14.17 7.31
CA ALA A 11 -28.81 14.97 8.47
C ALA A 11 -29.45 14.43 9.76
N ASP A 12 -28.94 13.29 10.26
CA ASP A 12 -28.97 12.97 11.72
C ASP A 12 -28.23 11.68 12.12
N ASP A 13 -27.68 10.90 11.18
CA ASP A 13 -27.05 9.59 11.50
C ASP A 13 -25.58 9.65 11.94
N THR A 14 -25.02 10.83 12.21
CA THR A 14 -23.66 10.95 12.77
C THR A 14 -23.59 10.66 14.27
N ASN A 15 -24.73 10.64 14.98
CA ASN A 15 -24.76 10.47 16.44
C ASN A 15 -25.08 9.04 16.91
N ALA A 16 -25.59 8.17 16.04
CA ALA A 16 -25.99 6.81 16.42
C ALA A 16 -24.81 5.80 16.49
N TYR A 17 -23.63 6.15 15.97
CA TYR A 17 -22.45 5.27 15.95
C TYR A 17 -21.42 5.55 17.06
N GLN A 18 -21.62 6.58 17.90
CA GLN A 18 -20.71 6.91 19.01
C GLN A 18 -21.19 6.43 20.40
N GLN A 19 -22.33 5.74 20.52
CA GLN A 19 -22.92 5.36 21.81
C GLN A 19 -22.72 3.92 22.28
N HIS A 20 -21.72 3.17 21.78
CA HIS A 20 -21.37 1.87 22.36
C HIS A 20 -19.88 1.74 22.66
N HIS A 21 -19.38 2.59 23.56
CA HIS A 21 -18.18 2.28 24.34
C HIS A 21 -18.58 1.82 25.75
N HIS A 22 -17.85 0.80 26.21
CA HIS A 22 -17.85 0.18 27.54
C HIS A 22 -18.95 -0.84 27.85
N HIS A 23 -18.74 -2.08 27.39
CA HIS A 23 -19.09 -3.25 28.20
C HIS A 23 -17.83 -3.78 28.86
N HIS A 24 -17.58 -3.34 30.10
CA HIS A 24 -16.71 -4.08 31.03
C HIS A 24 -17.48 -5.32 31.50
N HIS A 25 -17.39 -6.42 30.75
CA HIS A 25 -17.69 -7.72 31.30
C HIS A 25 -16.46 -8.26 32.01
N HIS A 26 -16.49 -8.21 33.34
CA HIS A 26 -15.66 -9.05 34.20
C HIS A 26 -16.04 -10.52 33.97
N HIS A 27 -15.50 -11.15 32.92
CA HIS A 27 -15.50 -12.60 32.81
C HIS A 27 -14.26 -13.16 33.50
N LYS A 28 -14.47 -14.01 34.51
CA LYS A 28 -13.45 -14.70 35.31
C LYS A 28 -12.63 -15.75 34.53
N TYR A 29 -12.83 -15.86 33.22
CA TYR A 29 -12.13 -16.79 32.33
C TYR A 29 -11.50 -15.99 31.20
N ALA A 30 -10.34 -16.43 30.70
CA ALA A 30 -9.77 -15.83 29.50
C ALA A 30 -10.81 -15.88 28.36
N PRO A 31 -10.93 -14.86 27.48
CA PRO A 31 -11.99 -14.79 26.48
C PRO A 31 -12.19 -16.06 25.63
N LEU A 32 -11.11 -16.80 25.37
CA LEU A 32 -11.14 -18.09 24.66
C LEU A 32 -11.72 -19.23 25.50
N GLU A 33 -11.38 -19.32 26.78
CA GLU A 33 -11.92 -20.34 27.69
C GLU A 33 -13.43 -20.21 27.84
N HIS A 34 -13.97 -18.99 27.85
CA HIS A 34 -15.41 -18.77 27.84
C HIS A 34 -16.07 -19.36 26.59
N LEU A 35 -15.46 -19.22 25.41
CA LEU A 35 -15.98 -19.80 24.17
C LEU A 35 -15.89 -21.32 24.16
N LEU A 36 -14.81 -21.89 24.71
CA LEU A 36 -14.62 -23.35 24.79
C LEU A 36 -15.60 -24.00 25.77
N ASN A 37 -15.98 -23.30 26.84
CA ASN A 37 -16.78 -23.86 27.93
C ASN A 37 -18.29 -23.63 27.79
N ARG A 38 -18.75 -22.77 26.85
CA ARG A 38 -20.18 -22.37 26.75
C ARG A 38 -21.08 -23.30 25.91
N GLY A 39 -20.58 -24.45 25.47
CA GLY A 39 -21.32 -25.36 24.57
C GLY A 39 -21.50 -24.79 23.16
N VAL A 40 -22.35 -25.42 22.34
CA VAL A 40 -22.60 -24.98 20.95
C VAL A 40 -23.14 -23.55 20.95
N PRO A 41 -22.49 -22.59 20.26
CA PRO A 41 -22.98 -21.23 20.21
C PRO A 41 -24.31 -21.16 19.46
N MET A 42 -25.27 -20.44 20.04
CA MET A 42 -26.52 -20.10 19.37
C MET A 42 -26.33 -18.79 18.59
N PHE A 43 -26.29 -18.87 17.26
CA PHE A 43 -26.26 -17.68 16.41
C PHE A 43 -27.67 -17.11 16.24
N LYS A 44 -27.78 -15.78 16.28
CA LYS A 44 -29.05 -15.11 16.00
C LYS A 44 -29.39 -15.27 14.51
N GLN A 45 -30.68 -15.25 14.19
CA GLN A 45 -31.13 -15.15 12.81
C GLN A 45 -30.61 -13.85 12.18
N LEU A 46 -30.14 -13.94 10.94
CA LEU A 46 -29.61 -12.82 10.16
C LEU A 46 -30.52 -12.55 8.96
N ASN A 47 -30.47 -11.31 8.46
CA ASN A 47 -31.06 -10.91 7.18
C ASN A 47 -29.93 -10.60 6.18
N GLU A 48 -29.96 -11.22 5.01
CA GLU A 48 -28.93 -11.08 3.98
C GLU A 48 -28.76 -9.63 3.51
N ALA A 49 -29.85 -8.87 3.44
CA ALA A 49 -29.81 -7.47 3.06
C ALA A 49 -29.12 -6.60 4.11
N GLU A 50 -29.20 -6.95 5.39
CA GLU A 50 -28.48 -6.23 6.46
C GLU A 50 -26.97 -6.44 6.33
N VAL A 51 -26.53 -7.66 6.01
CA VAL A 51 -25.12 -7.98 5.77
C VAL A 51 -24.61 -7.22 4.54
N ALA A 52 -25.36 -7.22 3.43
CA ALA A 52 -24.99 -6.48 2.22
C ALA A 52 -24.88 -4.97 2.48
N ARG A 53 -25.87 -4.38 3.17
CA ARG A 53 -25.84 -2.96 3.55
C ARG A 53 -24.68 -2.63 4.48
N ALA A 54 -24.33 -3.52 5.40
CA ALA A 54 -23.21 -3.31 6.31
C ALA A 54 -21.87 -3.18 5.54
N MET A 55 -21.67 -3.98 4.50
CA MET A 55 -20.47 -3.91 3.64
C MET A 55 -20.50 -2.69 2.71
N ILE A 56 -21.59 -2.51 1.96
CA ILE A 56 -21.74 -1.43 0.98
C ILE A 56 -21.60 -0.06 1.66
N SER A 57 -22.24 0.12 2.82
CA SER A 57 -22.22 1.41 3.53
C SER A 57 -20.82 1.83 3.99
N ARG A 58 -19.95 0.88 4.32
CA ARG A 58 -18.55 1.13 4.70
C ARG A 58 -17.69 1.35 3.48
N TYR A 59 -17.78 0.46 2.49
CA TYR A 59 -16.95 0.57 1.28
C TYR A 59 -17.26 1.83 0.47
N ARG A 60 -18.53 2.24 0.35
CA ARG A 60 -18.90 3.51 -0.30
C ARG A 60 -18.31 4.72 0.41
N ARG A 61 -18.24 4.68 1.74
CA ARG A 61 -17.69 5.76 2.56
C ARG A 61 -16.18 5.82 2.33
N ASP A 62 -15.51 4.67 2.33
CA ASP A 62 -14.09 4.60 2.03
C ASP A 62 -13.79 5.15 0.62
N LEU A 63 -14.57 4.77 -0.40
CA LEU A 63 -14.42 5.32 -1.76
C LEU A 63 -14.62 6.85 -1.81
N TYR A 64 -15.60 7.36 -1.08
CA TYR A 64 -15.89 8.79 -1.03
C TYR A 64 -14.79 9.58 -0.30
N GLU A 65 -14.44 9.15 0.92
CA GLU A 65 -13.43 9.82 1.76
C GLU A 65 -12.02 9.70 1.17
N ARG A 66 -11.72 8.63 0.43
CA ARG A 66 -10.41 8.38 -0.17
C ARG A 66 -10.31 8.76 -1.64
N ALA A 67 -11.30 9.45 -2.20
CA ALA A 67 -11.17 10.04 -3.54
C ALA A 67 -10.01 11.06 -3.62
N GLU A 68 -9.68 11.70 -2.48
CA GLU A 68 -8.50 12.53 -2.30
C GLU A 68 -7.74 12.07 -1.04
N CYS A 69 -6.45 11.82 -1.18
CA CYS A 69 -5.58 11.37 -0.09
C CYS A 69 -4.32 12.24 0.03
N ASP A 70 -3.67 12.22 1.19
CA ASP A 70 -2.32 12.76 1.34
C ASP A 70 -1.31 11.85 0.64
N VAL A 71 -1.44 10.54 0.86
CA VAL A 71 -0.54 9.54 0.30
C VAL A 71 -1.32 8.40 -0.34
N VAL A 72 -0.95 8.03 -1.56
CA VAL A 72 -1.33 6.76 -2.18
C VAL A 72 -0.11 5.86 -2.27
N ILE A 73 -0.24 4.60 -1.82
CA ILE A 73 0.79 3.57 -1.94
C ILE A 73 0.29 2.50 -2.92
N VAL A 74 1.01 2.28 -4.01
CA VAL A 74 0.70 1.28 -5.04
C VAL A 74 1.53 0.03 -4.80
N GLY A 75 0.86 -1.08 -4.48
CA GLY A 75 1.47 -2.35 -4.12
C GLY A 75 1.66 -2.51 -2.61
N ALA A 76 0.94 -3.47 -2.03
CA ALA A 76 1.01 -3.86 -0.62
C ALA A 76 2.02 -5.01 -0.39
N GLY A 77 3.18 -4.95 -1.05
CA GLY A 77 4.32 -5.84 -0.79
C GLY A 77 5.09 -5.45 0.48
N SER A 78 6.22 -6.12 0.76
CA SER A 78 7.06 -5.84 1.93
C SER A 78 7.52 -4.38 2.00
N ALA A 79 7.98 -3.79 0.89
CA ALA A 79 8.38 -2.39 0.84
C ALA A 79 7.20 -1.42 1.03
N GLY A 80 6.08 -1.65 0.34
CA GLY A 80 4.88 -0.81 0.43
C GLY A 80 4.24 -0.85 1.81
N LEU A 81 4.12 -2.03 2.43
CA LEU A 81 3.60 -2.18 3.79
C LEU A 81 4.55 -1.59 4.84
N SER A 82 5.88 -1.71 4.66
CA SER A 82 6.85 -1.08 5.56
C SER A 82 6.73 0.45 5.49
N CYS A 83 6.59 1.00 4.28
CA CYS A 83 6.33 2.42 4.07
C CYS A 83 5.03 2.88 4.75
N ALA A 84 3.93 2.13 4.52
CA ALA A 84 2.62 2.42 5.09
C ALA A 84 2.67 2.44 6.63
N TYR A 85 3.31 1.43 7.23
CA TYR A 85 3.47 1.33 8.68
C TYR A 85 4.23 2.53 9.24
N CYS A 86 5.37 2.89 8.64
CA CYS A 86 6.16 4.03 9.09
C CYS A 86 5.41 5.36 8.98
N LEU A 87 4.73 5.62 7.87
CA LEU A 87 3.95 6.85 7.69
C LEU A 87 2.75 6.91 8.65
N ALA A 88 1.97 5.83 8.72
CA ALA A 88 0.72 5.81 9.48
C ALA A 88 0.97 5.98 10.99
N THR A 89 2.00 5.32 11.52
CA THR A 89 2.36 5.39 12.94
C THR A 89 2.92 6.74 13.36
N ARG A 90 3.73 7.37 12.49
CA ARG A 90 4.43 8.63 12.82
C ARG A 90 3.60 9.87 12.48
N HIS A 91 2.68 9.76 11.52
CA HIS A 91 1.83 10.86 11.05
C HIS A 91 0.35 10.44 11.00
N PRO A 92 -0.30 10.25 12.17
CA PRO A 92 -1.68 9.73 12.25
C PRO A 92 -2.75 10.66 11.64
N HIS A 93 -2.38 11.90 11.31
CA HIS A 93 -3.25 12.87 10.63
C HIS A 93 -3.31 12.67 9.10
N LEU A 94 -2.39 11.89 8.52
CA LEU A 94 -2.36 11.66 7.07
C LEU A 94 -3.43 10.68 6.63
N SER A 95 -4.15 11.01 5.57
CA SER A 95 -4.99 10.08 4.83
C SER A 95 -4.14 9.22 3.88
N ILE A 96 -3.97 7.94 4.21
CA ILE A 96 -3.19 6.97 3.43
C ILE A 96 -4.11 5.94 2.75
N ALA A 97 -4.08 5.84 1.42
CA ALA A 97 -4.74 4.78 0.67
C ALA A 97 -3.69 3.82 0.07
N ILE A 98 -3.87 2.52 0.31
CA ILE A 98 -3.03 1.47 -0.28
C ILE A 98 -3.85 0.78 -1.37
N ILE A 99 -3.33 0.77 -2.61
CA ILE A 99 -3.95 0.11 -3.76
C ILE A 99 -3.17 -1.17 -4.05
N GLU A 100 -3.82 -2.32 -3.89
CA GLU A 100 -3.23 -3.64 -4.09
C GLU A 100 -4.00 -4.43 -5.15
N ALA A 101 -3.28 -4.84 -6.20
CA ALA A 101 -3.88 -5.53 -7.32
C ALA A 101 -4.44 -6.91 -6.91
N ASN A 102 -3.76 -7.66 -6.04
CA ASN A 102 -4.24 -8.97 -5.64
C ASN A 102 -5.35 -8.88 -4.59
N VAL A 103 -6.14 -9.95 -4.49
CA VAL A 103 -7.07 -10.11 -3.35
C VAL A 103 -6.29 -10.19 -2.05
N ALA A 104 -5.19 -10.94 -2.03
CA ALA A 104 -4.32 -11.07 -0.87
C ALA A 104 -3.15 -10.07 -0.96
N PRO A 105 -3.01 -9.12 -0.03
CA PRO A 105 -1.82 -8.27 0.07
C PRO A 105 -0.61 -9.08 0.55
N GLY A 106 0.56 -8.46 0.65
CA GLY A 106 1.83 -9.06 1.07
C GLY A 106 2.82 -9.31 -0.07
N GLY A 107 2.34 -9.27 -1.32
CA GLY A 107 3.17 -9.50 -2.50
C GLY A 107 3.93 -10.83 -2.41
N GLY A 108 5.24 -10.80 -2.71
CA GLY A 108 6.11 -11.98 -2.62
C GLY A 108 6.56 -12.38 -1.22
N ALA A 109 6.19 -11.64 -0.17
CA ALA A 109 6.70 -11.85 1.20
C ALA A 109 5.93 -12.92 2.00
N TRP A 110 5.19 -13.81 1.33
CA TRP A 110 4.54 -14.95 1.96
C TRP A 110 5.47 -16.16 2.11
N LEU A 111 6.55 -16.20 1.34
CA LEU A 111 7.53 -17.29 1.28
C LEU A 111 8.95 -16.73 1.26
N GLY A 112 9.90 -17.59 1.57
CA GLY A 112 11.31 -17.42 1.24
C GLY A 112 11.63 -17.87 -0.17
N GLY A 113 12.85 -18.35 -0.39
CA GLY A 113 13.30 -18.84 -1.69
C GLY A 113 12.67 -20.18 -2.08
N GLN A 114 12.34 -20.36 -3.36
CA GLN A 114 11.92 -21.66 -3.92
C GLN A 114 10.81 -22.37 -3.11
N LEU A 115 9.80 -21.60 -2.68
CA LEU A 115 8.67 -22.08 -1.87
C LEU A 115 8.99 -22.51 -0.42
N MET A 116 10.23 -22.31 0.04
CA MET A 116 10.58 -22.47 1.45
C MET A 116 9.94 -21.37 2.30
N SER A 117 9.84 -21.60 3.60
CA SER A 117 9.11 -20.70 4.51
C SER A 117 9.96 -19.57 5.09
N ALA A 118 11.21 -19.86 5.46
CA ALA A 118 12.05 -18.96 6.23
C ALA A 118 12.33 -17.64 5.50
N MET A 119 12.25 -16.52 6.22
CA MET A 119 12.58 -15.19 5.70
C MET A 119 13.93 -14.76 6.26
N VAL A 120 14.90 -14.65 5.37
CA VAL A 120 16.24 -14.14 5.69
C VAL A 120 16.20 -12.62 5.65
N VAL A 121 16.72 -11.98 6.69
CA VAL A 121 16.72 -10.52 6.84
C VAL A 121 18.11 -10.08 7.25
N ASP A 122 18.64 -9.05 6.59
CA ASP A 122 19.90 -8.41 6.98
C ASP A 122 19.83 -7.89 8.43
N LYS A 123 20.91 -8.05 9.19
CA LYS A 123 20.96 -7.66 10.61
C LYS A 123 20.64 -6.19 10.87
N GLU A 124 20.92 -5.30 9.93
CA GLU A 124 20.57 -3.88 10.08
C GLU A 124 19.06 -3.63 10.24
N MET A 125 18.23 -4.63 9.92
CA MET A 125 16.77 -4.57 10.06
C MET A 125 16.22 -5.25 11.32
N GLU A 126 17.06 -5.76 12.22
CA GLU A 126 16.64 -6.25 13.54
C GLU A 126 15.78 -5.23 14.32
N PRO A 127 16.13 -3.93 14.38
CA PRO A 127 15.31 -2.95 15.10
C PRO A 127 13.88 -2.82 14.56
N PHE A 128 13.68 -3.08 13.26
CA PHE A 128 12.35 -3.05 12.66
C PHE A 128 11.56 -4.32 13.00
N LEU A 129 12.21 -5.48 13.04
CA LEU A 129 11.58 -6.72 13.52
C LEU A 129 11.16 -6.58 14.99
N ASP A 130 12.01 -5.96 15.82
CA ASP A 130 11.73 -5.65 17.22
C ASP A 130 10.56 -4.68 17.38
N GLU A 131 10.50 -3.59 16.59
CA GLU A 131 9.37 -2.65 16.57
C GLU A 131 8.04 -3.37 16.21
N LEU A 132 8.12 -4.35 15.31
CA LEU A 132 6.97 -5.17 14.92
C LEU A 132 6.67 -6.30 15.92
N ALA A 133 7.56 -6.59 16.86
CA ALA A 133 7.53 -7.76 17.74
C ALA A 133 7.45 -9.08 16.95
N VAL A 134 8.18 -9.17 15.83
CA VAL A 134 8.30 -10.39 15.03
C VAL A 134 9.52 -11.16 15.51
N PRO A 135 9.37 -12.38 16.07
CA PRO A 135 10.50 -13.16 16.55
C PRO A 135 11.37 -13.65 15.40
N TYR A 136 12.66 -13.73 15.66
CA TYR A 136 13.66 -14.21 14.72
C TYR A 136 14.77 -14.98 15.45
N GLU A 137 15.54 -15.75 14.69
CA GLU A 137 16.68 -16.53 15.15
C GLU A 137 17.97 -15.98 14.53
N GLU A 138 19.09 -16.16 15.24
CA GLU A 138 20.42 -15.82 14.73
C GLU A 138 20.76 -16.72 13.52
N GLY A 139 20.99 -16.11 12.36
CA GLY A 139 21.34 -16.81 11.11
C GLY A 139 22.84 -16.84 10.81
N GLY A 140 23.63 -16.01 11.49
CA GLY A 140 25.06 -15.85 11.27
C GLY A 140 25.52 -14.41 11.60
N PRO A 141 26.72 -13.99 11.15
CA PRO A 141 27.22 -12.65 11.46
C PRO A 141 26.47 -11.52 10.73
N ASN A 142 25.78 -11.81 9.61
CA ASN A 142 25.24 -10.79 8.72
C ASN A 142 23.70 -10.79 8.60
N PHE A 143 23.02 -11.86 9.04
CA PHE A 143 21.58 -11.96 8.88
C PHE A 143 20.91 -12.70 10.04
N VAL A 144 19.62 -12.43 10.20
CA VAL A 144 18.68 -13.16 11.06
C VAL A 144 17.64 -13.87 10.21
N VAL A 145 16.97 -14.84 10.83
CA VAL A 145 15.96 -15.67 10.16
C VAL A 145 14.65 -15.58 10.91
N VAL A 146 13.63 -15.01 10.28
CA VAL A 146 12.25 -15.15 10.75
C VAL A 146 11.79 -16.56 10.36
N PRO A 147 11.27 -17.37 11.30
CA PRO A 147 10.93 -18.78 11.04
C PRO A 147 9.99 -18.98 9.84
N HIS A 148 9.12 -18.00 9.59
CA HIS A 148 8.27 -17.99 8.41
C HIS A 148 8.02 -16.56 7.90
N ALA A 149 8.21 -16.32 6.60
CA ALA A 149 7.90 -15.07 5.90
C ALA A 149 6.47 -14.55 6.16
N ALA A 150 5.48 -15.46 6.21
CA ALA A 150 4.10 -15.15 6.55
C ALA A 150 3.93 -14.52 7.94
N LEU A 151 4.79 -14.86 8.92
CA LEU A 151 4.74 -14.27 10.27
C LEU A 151 5.06 -12.78 10.23
N PHE A 152 6.12 -12.40 9.52
CA PHE A 152 6.45 -10.99 9.28
C PHE A 152 5.31 -10.28 8.55
N THR A 153 4.88 -10.83 7.41
CA THR A 153 3.90 -10.19 6.53
C THR A 153 2.54 -10.02 7.19
N ALA A 154 2.03 -11.05 7.87
CA ALA A 154 0.75 -10.98 8.58
C ALA A 154 0.81 -10.00 9.76
N THR A 155 1.92 -9.96 10.50
CA THR A 155 2.09 -9.04 11.63
C THR A 155 2.14 -7.60 11.15
N LEU A 156 2.96 -7.30 10.15
CA LEU A 156 3.06 -5.97 9.56
C LEU A 156 1.72 -5.51 8.99
N LEU A 157 1.05 -6.37 8.21
CA LEU A 157 -0.27 -6.08 7.65
C LEU A 157 -1.31 -5.78 8.74
N ALA A 158 -1.36 -6.60 9.80
CA ALA A 158 -2.28 -6.37 10.91
C ALA A 158 -2.02 -5.03 11.60
N LYS A 159 -0.74 -4.68 11.83
CA LYS A 159 -0.37 -3.39 12.43
C LYS A 159 -0.70 -2.19 11.54
N VAL A 160 -0.56 -2.33 10.22
CA VAL A 160 -0.96 -1.31 9.23
C VAL A 160 -2.47 -1.12 9.21
N LEU A 161 -3.24 -2.21 9.13
CA LEU A 161 -4.71 -2.17 9.08
C LEU A 161 -5.37 -1.72 10.39
N ALA A 162 -4.65 -1.82 11.51
CA ALA A 162 -5.09 -1.27 12.79
C ALA A 162 -5.01 0.26 12.86
N GLN A 163 -4.30 0.91 11.91
CA GLN A 163 -4.19 2.37 11.89
C GLN A 163 -5.47 3.01 11.32
N PRO A 164 -6.14 3.92 12.04
CA PRO A 164 -7.42 4.50 11.62
C PRO A 164 -7.30 5.36 10.35
N ASN A 165 -6.10 5.82 10.02
CA ASN A 165 -5.82 6.71 8.91
C ASN A 165 -5.41 5.96 7.62
N VAL A 166 -5.34 4.63 7.66
CA VAL A 166 -5.03 3.76 6.52
C VAL A 166 -6.29 3.11 5.96
N LYS A 167 -6.40 3.06 4.62
CA LYS A 167 -7.38 2.21 3.92
C LYS A 167 -6.66 1.34 2.89
N LEU A 168 -6.89 0.02 2.97
CA LEU A 168 -6.48 -0.92 1.92
C LEU A 168 -7.62 -1.16 0.93
N PHE A 169 -7.35 -0.90 -0.34
CA PHE A 169 -8.14 -1.31 -1.49
C PHE A 169 -7.42 -2.44 -2.21
N ASN A 170 -7.59 -3.66 -1.71
CA ASN A 170 -7.15 -4.88 -2.38
C ASN A 170 -8.12 -5.25 -3.52
N ALA A 171 -7.71 -6.17 -4.40
CA ALA A 171 -8.40 -6.48 -5.66
C ALA A 171 -8.62 -5.27 -6.58
N THR A 172 -7.78 -4.23 -6.42
CA THR A 172 -7.86 -2.97 -7.16
C THR A 172 -6.50 -2.71 -7.82
N ALA A 173 -6.46 -2.63 -9.13
CA ALA A 173 -5.25 -2.35 -9.90
C ALA A 173 -5.13 -0.85 -10.18
N VAL A 174 -3.89 -0.36 -10.20
CA VAL A 174 -3.58 0.92 -10.85
C VAL A 174 -3.26 0.65 -12.31
N GLU A 175 -3.96 1.31 -13.22
CA GLU A 175 -3.81 1.14 -14.67
C GLU A 175 -3.32 2.40 -15.40
N ASP A 176 -3.28 3.55 -14.70
CA ASP A 176 -2.60 4.76 -15.17
C ASP A 176 -2.23 5.69 -14.01
N LEU A 177 -1.47 6.75 -14.31
CA LEU A 177 -1.14 7.84 -13.40
C LEU A 177 -1.89 9.11 -13.80
N ILE A 178 -2.33 9.89 -12.80
CA ILE A 178 -2.92 11.21 -13.06
C ILE A 178 -1.80 12.23 -13.08
N ILE A 179 -1.60 12.89 -14.22
CA ILE A 179 -0.50 13.84 -14.43
C ILE A 179 -1.07 15.22 -14.74
N LYS A 180 -0.58 16.23 -14.03
CA LYS A 180 -0.93 17.64 -14.25
C LYS A 180 0.32 18.44 -14.61
N ARG A 181 0.13 19.51 -15.36
CA ARG A 181 1.18 20.53 -15.54
C ARG A 181 1.17 21.45 -14.32
N GLN A 182 2.33 21.84 -13.83
CA GLN A 182 2.45 22.96 -12.91
C GLN A 182 1.89 24.19 -13.61
N GLN A 183 0.91 24.86 -13.00
CA GLN A 183 0.51 26.19 -13.45
C GLN A 183 1.70 27.11 -13.21
N GLN A 184 2.16 27.81 -14.25
CA GLN A 184 3.11 28.91 -14.07
C GLN A 184 2.45 29.89 -13.10
N SER A 185 3.10 30.16 -11.96
CA SER A 185 2.75 31.32 -11.16
C SER A 185 2.86 32.55 -12.06
N GLU A 186 1.85 33.43 -12.04
CA GLU A 186 1.83 34.69 -12.81
C GLU A 186 3.02 35.62 -12.49
N THR A 187 3.81 35.31 -11.46
CA THR A 187 5.14 35.87 -11.23
C THR A 187 6.17 35.15 -12.10
N GLY A 188 6.30 35.59 -13.36
CA GLY A 188 7.26 35.05 -14.30
C GLY A 188 8.70 35.33 -13.91
N GLU A 189 9.45 34.29 -13.56
CA GLU A 189 10.91 34.29 -13.60
C GLU A 189 11.44 32.89 -13.96
N GLY A 190 12.14 32.80 -15.10
CA GLY A 190 13.00 31.67 -15.47
C GLY A 190 12.75 31.09 -16.87
N PRO A 191 13.67 31.26 -17.85
CA PRO A 191 13.68 30.45 -19.05
C PRO A 191 14.34 29.10 -18.76
N GLY A 192 13.76 27.99 -19.24
CA GLY A 192 14.55 26.77 -19.49
C GLY A 192 14.10 25.43 -18.87
N LYS A 193 12.96 25.31 -18.19
CA LYS A 193 12.45 23.98 -17.82
C LYS A 193 11.76 23.32 -19.01
N SER A 194 12.25 22.17 -19.47
CA SER A 194 11.61 21.39 -20.55
C SER A 194 10.15 21.06 -20.18
N VAL A 195 9.29 20.85 -21.18
CA VAL A 195 7.85 20.55 -20.96
C VAL A 195 7.64 19.37 -19.98
N GLN A 196 8.59 18.41 -19.96
CA GLN A 196 8.60 17.28 -19.02
C GLN A 196 8.87 17.70 -17.57
N GLN A 197 9.69 18.73 -17.33
CA GLN A 197 9.96 19.26 -15.99
C GLN A 197 8.80 20.06 -15.39
N GLN A 198 7.73 20.28 -16.16
CA GLN A 198 6.51 20.94 -15.68
C GLN A 198 5.43 19.93 -15.31
N GLN A 199 5.63 18.63 -15.51
CA GLN A 199 4.63 17.61 -15.19
C GLN A 199 4.85 17.04 -13.79
N HIS A 200 3.75 16.78 -13.07
CA HIS A 200 3.77 16.15 -11.76
C HIS A 200 2.63 15.14 -11.63
N VAL A 201 2.91 14.02 -10.96
CA VAL A 201 1.94 12.99 -10.61
C VAL A 201 1.12 13.49 -9.43
N VAL A 202 -0.21 13.40 -9.53
CA VAL A 202 -1.17 13.90 -8.53
C VAL A 202 -2.21 12.85 -8.14
N GLY A 203 -1.96 11.58 -8.47
CA GLY A 203 -2.91 10.52 -8.21
C GLY A 203 -2.73 9.34 -9.15
N VAL A 204 -3.64 8.39 -8.99
CA VAL A 204 -3.67 7.12 -9.72
C VAL A 204 -5.03 6.88 -10.36
N VAL A 205 -5.02 6.18 -11.48
CA VAL A 205 -6.20 5.70 -12.18
C VAL A 205 -6.37 4.24 -11.81
N THR A 206 -7.53 3.90 -11.26
CA THR A 206 -7.78 2.60 -10.61
C THR A 206 -8.94 1.87 -11.25
N ASN A 207 -8.85 0.55 -11.27
CA ASN A 207 -9.98 -0.30 -11.61
C ASN A 207 -9.97 -1.57 -10.75
N TRP A 208 -11.05 -2.34 -10.79
CA TRP A 208 -10.98 -3.71 -10.29
C TRP A 208 -9.93 -4.47 -11.09
N THR A 209 -9.07 -5.23 -10.42
CA THR A 209 -7.99 -5.95 -11.11
C THR A 209 -8.51 -6.89 -12.19
N LEU A 210 -9.67 -7.51 -11.96
CA LEU A 210 -10.32 -8.35 -12.97
C LEU A 210 -10.77 -7.56 -14.20
N VAL A 211 -11.18 -6.31 -14.05
CA VAL A 211 -11.51 -5.43 -15.19
C VAL A 211 -10.24 -5.08 -15.95
N ALA A 212 -9.18 -4.65 -15.23
CA ALA A 212 -7.89 -4.29 -15.84
C ALA A 212 -7.26 -5.44 -16.65
N LEU A 213 -7.43 -6.70 -16.20
CA LEU A 213 -6.96 -7.89 -16.90
C LEU A 213 -7.84 -8.31 -18.09
N ASN A 214 -9.01 -7.70 -18.28
CA ASN A 214 -10.05 -8.14 -19.23
C ASN A 214 -10.56 -7.03 -20.16
N HIS A 215 -9.78 -5.96 -20.38
CA HIS A 215 -10.14 -4.87 -21.30
C HIS A 215 -10.40 -5.31 -22.75
N HIS A 216 -9.93 -6.49 -23.15
CA HIS A 216 -10.14 -7.05 -24.48
C HIS A 216 -11.29 -8.05 -24.59
N SER A 217 -11.91 -8.45 -23.46
CA SER A 217 -12.91 -9.53 -23.43
C SER A 217 -14.33 -9.04 -23.17
N GLN A 218 -14.54 -7.73 -23.02
CA GLN A 218 -15.84 -7.09 -22.77
C GLN A 218 -15.94 -5.74 -23.52
N SER A 219 -17.11 -5.09 -23.46
CA SER A 219 -17.19 -3.67 -23.81
C SER A 219 -16.29 -2.82 -22.91
N CYS A 220 -15.93 -1.61 -23.36
CA CYS A 220 -15.05 -0.72 -22.60
C CYS A 220 -15.60 -0.45 -21.20
N MET A 221 -14.75 -0.60 -20.19
CA MET A 221 -15.08 -0.42 -18.76
C MET A 221 -14.13 0.62 -18.19
N ASP A 222 -14.57 1.88 -18.18
CA ASP A 222 -13.73 3.00 -17.78
C ASP A 222 -13.25 2.88 -16.31
N PRO A 223 -12.05 3.40 -16.00
CA PRO A 223 -11.54 3.46 -14.63
C PRO A 223 -12.28 4.43 -13.70
N SER A 224 -11.92 4.33 -12.42
CA SER A 224 -12.07 5.38 -11.41
C SER A 224 -10.73 6.07 -11.12
N THR A 225 -10.73 7.09 -10.26
CA THR A 225 -9.53 7.87 -9.90
C THR A 225 -9.38 8.05 -8.40
N VAL A 226 -8.13 8.17 -7.94
CA VAL A 226 -7.76 8.59 -6.59
C VAL A 226 -6.69 9.67 -6.68
N MET A 227 -6.98 10.86 -6.17
CA MET A 227 -6.03 11.97 -6.12
C MET A 227 -5.11 11.83 -4.90
N ALA A 228 -3.86 12.24 -5.03
CA ALA A 228 -2.85 12.17 -3.97
C ALA A 228 -1.90 13.35 -4.02
N LYS A 229 -1.47 13.85 -2.86
CA LYS A 229 -0.35 14.81 -2.78
C LYS A 229 0.98 14.14 -3.10
N VAL A 230 1.14 12.87 -2.68
CA VAL A 230 2.31 12.04 -2.98
C VAL A 230 1.85 10.62 -3.34
N VAL A 231 2.36 10.09 -4.45
CA VAL A 231 2.20 8.67 -4.81
C VAL A 231 3.50 7.95 -4.51
N ILE A 232 3.40 6.75 -3.92
CA ILE A 232 4.51 5.84 -3.63
C ILE A 232 4.27 4.56 -4.42
N SER A 233 5.16 4.22 -5.35
CA SER A 233 5.08 2.97 -6.10
C SER A 233 6.04 1.93 -5.52
N ALA A 234 5.49 0.78 -5.14
CA ALA A 234 6.20 -0.36 -4.58
C ALA A 234 5.68 -1.67 -5.20
N THR A 235 5.49 -1.68 -6.53
CA THR A 235 4.82 -2.77 -7.26
C THR A 235 5.70 -3.99 -7.54
N GLY A 236 6.94 -3.99 -7.04
CA GLY A 236 7.92 -5.05 -7.29
C GLY A 236 8.55 -4.96 -8.69
N HIS A 237 9.29 -5.99 -9.08
CA HIS A 237 9.97 -6.05 -10.37
C HIS A 237 9.02 -6.44 -11.52
N ASP A 238 9.53 -6.58 -12.74
CA ASP A 238 8.74 -6.90 -13.93
C ASP A 238 7.86 -8.17 -13.77
N GLY A 239 6.68 -8.13 -14.37
CA GLY A 239 5.60 -9.11 -14.32
C GLY A 239 4.28 -8.50 -14.83
N PRO A 240 3.16 -9.24 -14.78
CA PRO A 240 1.87 -8.77 -15.31
C PRO A 240 1.37 -7.45 -14.70
N MET A 241 1.62 -7.23 -13.41
CA MET A 241 1.26 -6.02 -12.67
C MET A 241 2.48 -5.36 -12.00
N GLY A 242 3.66 -5.92 -12.25
CA GLY A 242 4.90 -5.53 -11.60
C GLY A 242 5.62 -4.42 -12.37
N ALA A 243 6.38 -3.60 -11.64
CA ALA A 243 7.06 -2.42 -12.14
C ALA A 243 6.15 -1.46 -12.93
N PHE A 244 4.88 -1.37 -12.52
CA PHE A 244 3.84 -0.70 -13.29
C PHE A 244 4.16 0.78 -13.51
N CYS A 245 4.47 1.53 -12.44
CA CYS A 245 4.62 2.97 -12.55
C CYS A 245 5.85 3.35 -13.36
N VAL A 246 6.98 2.64 -13.18
CA VAL A 246 8.21 2.93 -13.96
C VAL A 246 8.05 2.61 -15.45
N LYS A 247 7.38 1.51 -15.81
CA LYS A 247 7.00 1.22 -17.21
C LYS A 247 6.05 2.28 -17.76
N ARG A 248 5.09 2.73 -16.95
CA ARG A 248 4.15 3.75 -17.37
C ARG A 248 4.87 5.06 -17.65
N LEU A 249 5.79 5.49 -16.78
CA LEU A 249 6.64 6.66 -16.99
C LEU A 249 7.50 6.53 -18.26
N GLU A 250 8.09 5.37 -18.53
CA GLU A 250 8.85 5.12 -19.77
C GLU A 250 7.95 5.30 -21.00
N SER A 251 6.74 4.72 -20.99
CA SER A 251 5.79 4.83 -22.12
C SER A 251 5.39 6.28 -22.40
N MET A 252 5.35 7.13 -21.36
CA MET A 252 5.06 8.56 -21.44
C MET A 252 6.33 9.40 -21.70
N LYS A 253 7.50 8.76 -21.82
CA LYS A 253 8.81 9.40 -22.02
C LYS A 253 9.18 10.37 -20.90
N MET A 254 8.72 10.11 -19.66
CA MET A 254 9.04 10.93 -18.48
C MET A 254 10.32 10.48 -17.78
N VAL A 255 10.78 9.27 -18.08
CA VAL A 255 12.07 8.73 -17.67
C VAL A 255 12.79 8.18 -18.90
N PRO A 256 14.12 7.97 -18.84
CA PRO A 256 14.84 7.22 -19.86
C PRO A 256 14.26 5.83 -20.06
N LYS A 257 14.69 5.16 -21.14
CA LYS A 257 14.38 3.74 -21.34
C LYS A 257 14.80 2.93 -20.10
N LEU A 258 13.94 2.02 -19.65
CA LEU A 258 14.23 1.17 -18.51
C LEU A 258 15.50 0.35 -18.78
N CYS A 259 16.41 0.34 -17.81
CA CYS A 259 17.63 -0.46 -17.88
C CYS A 259 17.32 -1.96 -17.77
N GLY A 260 16.24 -2.30 -17.04
CA GLY A 260 15.84 -3.67 -16.74
C GLY A 260 16.65 -4.26 -15.59
N MET A 261 16.00 -5.04 -14.74
CA MET A 261 16.63 -5.64 -13.55
C MET A 261 17.82 -6.53 -13.93
N GLY A 262 18.95 -6.32 -13.25
CA GLY A 262 20.20 -7.05 -13.46
C GLY A 262 20.24 -8.44 -12.83
N ALA A 263 21.36 -9.14 -13.06
CA ALA A 263 21.62 -10.45 -12.47
C ALA A 263 21.69 -10.42 -10.93
N LEU A 264 21.56 -11.59 -10.30
CA LEU A 264 21.54 -11.71 -8.84
C LEU A 264 22.91 -11.39 -8.24
N ASP A 265 22.92 -10.42 -7.32
CA ASP A 265 24.07 -10.04 -6.49
C ASP A 265 23.51 -9.42 -5.20
N MET A 266 23.44 -10.21 -4.13
CA MET A 266 22.71 -9.86 -2.90
C MET A 266 23.23 -8.57 -2.27
N THR A 267 24.55 -8.51 -2.05
CA THR A 267 25.20 -7.38 -1.38
C THR A 267 25.00 -6.08 -2.15
N ARG A 268 25.18 -6.10 -3.47
CA ARG A 268 24.98 -4.88 -4.28
C ARG A 268 23.50 -4.52 -4.40
N ALA A 269 22.62 -5.51 -4.52
CA ALA A 269 21.19 -5.28 -4.72
C ALA A 269 20.51 -4.63 -3.50
N GLU A 270 20.76 -5.13 -2.28
CA GLU A 270 20.10 -4.59 -1.09
C GLU A 270 20.50 -3.13 -0.84
N ALA A 271 21.79 -2.81 -0.88
CA ALA A 271 22.26 -1.43 -0.75
C ALA A 271 21.72 -0.53 -1.86
N ALA A 272 21.83 -0.96 -3.13
CA ALA A 272 21.42 -0.14 -4.27
C ALA A 272 19.92 0.19 -4.23
N VAL A 273 19.04 -0.74 -3.87
CA VAL A 273 17.60 -0.46 -3.80
C VAL A 273 17.28 0.57 -2.72
N VAL A 274 17.95 0.49 -1.56
CA VAL A 274 17.78 1.48 -0.48
C VAL A 274 18.34 2.83 -0.93
N GLU A 275 19.57 2.90 -1.41
CA GLU A 275 20.22 4.13 -1.88
C GLU A 275 19.41 4.84 -2.97
N ASN A 276 18.85 4.07 -3.91
CA ASN A 276 18.12 4.61 -5.04
C ASN A 276 16.64 4.90 -4.77
N THR A 277 16.11 4.52 -3.60
CA THR A 277 14.75 4.91 -3.21
C THR A 277 14.64 6.44 -3.18
N ARG A 278 13.79 7.00 -4.06
CA ARG A 278 13.72 8.44 -4.32
C ARG A 278 12.41 8.85 -5.00
N GLU A 279 12.18 10.17 -5.03
CA GLU A 279 11.23 10.78 -5.95
C GLU A 279 11.79 10.69 -7.38
N VAL A 280 11.22 9.82 -8.20
CA VAL A 280 11.70 9.57 -9.58
C VAL A 280 11.25 10.68 -10.53
N VAL A 281 10.00 11.13 -10.36
CA VAL A 281 9.44 12.33 -11.00
C VAL A 281 8.64 13.09 -9.95
N PRO A 282 8.40 14.41 -10.12
CA PRO A 282 7.62 15.18 -9.15
C PRO A 282 6.28 14.52 -8.82
N GLY A 283 6.05 14.22 -7.53
CA GLY A 283 4.85 13.58 -7.00
C GLY A 283 4.89 12.04 -6.95
N LEU A 284 5.91 11.38 -7.49
CA LEU A 284 6.04 9.92 -7.48
C LEU A 284 7.37 9.47 -6.86
N ILE A 285 7.28 8.84 -5.69
CA ILE A 285 8.36 8.13 -5.04
C ILE A 285 8.31 6.67 -5.45
N VAL A 286 9.43 6.06 -5.79
CA VAL A 286 9.51 4.63 -6.11
C VAL A 286 10.39 3.93 -5.08
N ALA A 287 9.96 2.74 -4.64
CA ALA A 287 10.59 1.95 -3.60
C ALA A 287 10.59 0.45 -3.95
N GLY A 288 11.43 -0.31 -3.26
CA GLY A 288 11.58 -1.74 -3.42
C GLY A 288 12.13 -2.13 -4.79
N MET A 289 11.86 -3.38 -5.19
CA MET A 289 12.39 -3.95 -6.43
C MET A 289 11.92 -3.28 -7.72
N GLU A 290 10.90 -2.42 -7.68
CA GLU A 290 10.49 -1.64 -8.86
C GLU A 290 11.63 -0.71 -9.36
N LEU A 291 12.46 -0.19 -8.45
CA LEU A 291 13.63 0.61 -8.81
C LEU A 291 14.68 -0.17 -9.59
N ALA A 292 14.77 -1.49 -9.37
CA ALA A 292 15.76 -2.30 -10.08
C ALA A 292 15.48 -2.32 -11.59
N GLU A 293 14.22 -2.26 -12.00
CA GLU A 293 13.84 -2.16 -13.41
C GLU A 293 14.20 -0.81 -14.03
N LEU A 294 14.05 0.27 -13.25
CA LEU A 294 14.41 1.61 -13.70
C LEU A 294 15.94 1.79 -13.79
N ASP A 295 16.65 1.45 -12.72
CA ASP A 295 18.07 1.78 -12.54
C ASP A 295 19.04 0.71 -13.03
N GLY A 296 18.52 -0.47 -13.40
CA GLY A 296 19.36 -1.60 -13.82
C GLY A 296 20.12 -2.25 -12.68
N ALA A 297 19.61 -2.13 -11.46
CA ALA A 297 20.24 -2.70 -10.27
C ALA A 297 20.13 -4.24 -10.29
N SER A 298 21.10 -4.89 -9.66
CA SER A 298 21.04 -6.32 -9.38
C SER A 298 19.81 -6.68 -8.53
N ARG A 299 19.37 -7.94 -8.63
CA ARG A 299 18.34 -8.50 -7.74
C ARG A 299 18.97 -9.18 -6.53
N MET A 300 18.29 -9.16 -5.37
CA MET A 300 18.79 -9.83 -4.16
C MET A 300 18.29 -11.26 -3.98
N GLY A 301 17.21 -11.67 -4.65
CA GLY A 301 16.63 -13.00 -4.41
C GLY A 301 15.96 -13.08 -3.01
N PRO A 302 16.11 -14.18 -2.26
CA PRO A 302 15.29 -14.46 -1.07
C PRO A 302 15.83 -13.83 0.23
N ILE A 303 16.23 -12.56 0.19
CA ILE A 303 16.60 -11.74 1.36
C ILE A 303 15.82 -10.42 1.33
N PHE A 304 15.36 -9.95 2.49
CA PHE A 304 14.28 -8.95 2.57
C PHE A 304 14.67 -7.64 3.27
N GLY A 305 15.90 -7.51 3.77
CA GLY A 305 16.33 -6.32 4.52
C GLY A 305 16.22 -5.04 3.70
N GLY A 306 16.70 -5.08 2.46
CA GLY A 306 16.63 -3.97 1.51
C GLY A 306 15.20 -3.53 1.19
N MET A 307 14.22 -4.44 1.20
CA MET A 307 12.81 -4.08 1.00
C MET A 307 12.25 -3.30 2.19
N MET A 308 12.56 -3.72 3.41
CA MET A 308 12.11 -3.04 4.62
C MET A 308 12.75 -1.64 4.69
N ALA A 309 14.07 -1.56 4.55
CA ALA A 309 14.82 -0.31 4.56
C ALA A 309 14.37 0.66 3.46
N SER A 310 14.12 0.15 2.24
CA SER A 310 13.59 0.95 1.14
C SER A 310 12.20 1.52 1.45
N GLY A 311 11.29 0.71 2.02
CA GLY A 311 9.98 1.19 2.47
C GLY A 311 10.08 2.29 3.53
N ILE A 312 10.96 2.11 4.52
CA ILE A 312 11.23 3.11 5.57
C ILE A 312 11.75 4.42 4.96
N LYS A 313 12.70 4.34 4.02
CA LYS A 313 13.22 5.52 3.34
C LYS A 313 12.15 6.21 2.48
N ALA A 314 11.29 5.45 1.80
CA ALA A 314 10.17 6.02 1.04
C ALA A 314 9.21 6.80 1.94
N ALA A 315 8.94 6.30 3.15
CA ALA A 315 8.14 7.00 4.16
C ALA A 315 8.80 8.34 4.57
N GLN A 316 10.11 8.34 4.82
CA GLN A 316 10.85 9.57 5.16
C GLN A 316 10.81 10.61 4.04
N LEU A 317 10.93 10.17 2.78
CA LEU A 317 10.86 11.06 1.62
C LEU A 317 9.46 11.65 1.44
N ALA A 318 8.42 10.83 1.62
CA ALA A 318 7.04 11.31 1.58
C ALA A 318 6.75 12.33 2.69
N ALA A 319 7.22 12.06 3.92
CA ALA A 319 7.08 13.00 5.03
C ALA A 319 7.78 14.34 4.75
N LYS A 320 9.00 14.33 4.21
CA LYS A 320 9.71 15.54 3.77
C LYS A 320 8.94 16.28 2.69
N LYS A 321 8.41 15.57 1.68
CA LYS A 321 7.64 16.18 0.58
C LYS A 321 6.36 16.86 1.07
N LEU A 322 5.77 16.33 2.13
CA LEU A 322 4.59 16.88 2.82
C LEU A 322 4.94 17.91 3.89
N ASN A 323 6.22 18.29 4.06
CA ASN A 323 6.72 19.22 5.07
C ASN A 323 6.37 18.82 6.52
N LEU A 324 6.46 17.52 6.82
CA LEU A 324 6.17 16.96 8.16
C LEU A 324 7.43 16.80 9.03
N VAL A 325 8.62 16.91 8.43
CA VAL A 325 9.95 16.77 9.05
C VAL A 325 10.95 17.71 8.41
#